data_AF-A0A2S6H8P4-F1
#
_entry.id   AF-A0A2S6H8P4-F1
#
_cell.length_a   1.000
_cell.length_b   1.000
_cell.length_c   1.000
_cell.angle_alpha   90.00
_cell.angle_beta   90.00
_cell.angle_gamma   90.00
#
_symmetry.space_group_name_H-M   'P 1'
#
loop_
_entity.id
_entity.type
_entity.pdbx_description
1 polymer ?
#
loop_
_entity_poly.entity_id
_entity_poly.type
_entity_poly.pdbx_seq_one_letter_code
_entity_poly.pdbx_strand_id
1 'polypeptide(L)'
;MIKILHLTFILLSISSFVGRIYLAEKRPELLEQKWIKIGPHIINTFLLITGFTLVFQGSWLSAEYGWIVAKLIALVAYVGLGIVAIKSQGELRWKAFAGALACFVYIAIVAVSKHAFIFF
;
A
#
# COMPACT_ATOMS: atom_id res chain seq x y z
N MET A 1 11.73 17.38 -1.70
CA MET A 1 12.23 16.38 -2.68
C MET A 1 11.79 14.96 -2.30
N ILE A 2 12.26 14.37 -1.20
CA ILE A 2 11.91 12.99 -0.80
C ILE A 2 10.40 12.78 -0.61
N LYS A 3 9.67 13.75 -0.06
CA LYS A 3 8.20 13.67 0.08
C LYS A 3 7.47 13.46 -1.26
N ILE A 4 7.84 14.21 -2.29
CA ILE A 4 7.25 14.10 -3.63
C ILE A 4 7.56 12.72 -4.20
N LEU A 5 8.80 12.28 -4.07
CA LEU A 5 9.26 10.98 -4.55
C LEU A 5 8.53 9.81 -3.85
N HIS A 6 8.31 9.91 -2.55
CA HIS A 6 7.49 8.97 -1.79
C HIS A 6 6.03 8.94 -2.26
N LEU A 7 5.41 10.12 -2.47
CA LEU A 7 4.05 10.22 -3.01
C LEU A 7 3.94 9.62 -4.42
N THR A 8 4.94 9.80 -5.27
CA THR A 8 5.00 9.16 -6.58
C THR A 8 5.03 7.63 -6.46
N PHE A 9 5.81 7.07 -5.53
CA PHE A 9 5.81 5.62 -5.29
C PHE A 9 4.49 5.09 -4.73
N ILE A 10 3.80 5.88 -3.90
CA ILE A 10 2.45 5.54 -3.42
C ILE A 10 1.50 5.40 -4.62
N LEU A 11 1.49 6.40 -5.50
CA LEU A 11 0.70 6.41 -6.74
C LEU A 11 1.04 5.23 -7.65
N LEU A 12 2.33 4.92 -7.78
CA LEU A 12 2.79 3.81 -8.62
C LEU A 12 2.39 2.44 -8.03
N SER A 13 2.45 2.30 -6.70
CA SER A 13 2.05 1.08 -5.99
C SER A 13 0.56 0.80 -6.15
N ILE A 14 -0.30 1.82 -5.95
CA ILE A 14 -1.75 1.64 -6.12
C ILE A 14 -2.13 1.40 -7.57
N SER A 15 -1.49 2.08 -8.52
CA SER A 15 -1.72 1.85 -9.96
C SER A 15 -1.34 0.44 -10.36
N SER A 16 -0.19 -0.06 -9.89
CA SER A 16 0.25 -1.44 -10.09
C SER A 16 -0.71 -2.45 -9.45
N PHE A 17 -1.28 -2.14 -8.28
CA PHE A 17 -2.25 -2.98 -7.61
C PHE A 17 -3.57 -3.08 -8.39
N VAL A 18 -4.16 -1.95 -8.78
CA VAL A 18 -5.39 -1.91 -9.59
C VAL A 18 -5.19 -2.60 -10.93
N GLY A 19 -4.06 -2.34 -11.60
CA GLY A 19 -3.70 -2.99 -12.85
C GLY A 19 -3.62 -4.51 -12.72
N ARG A 20 -3.03 -5.04 -11.65
CA ARG A 20 -2.98 -6.50 -11.39
C ARG A 20 -4.35 -7.09 -11.14
N ILE A 21 -5.23 -6.40 -10.43
CA ILE A 21 -6.61 -6.86 -10.25
C ILE A 21 -7.34 -6.88 -11.59
N TYR A 22 -7.20 -5.85 -12.42
CA TYR A 22 -7.78 -5.84 -13.76
C TYR A 22 -7.26 -7.02 -14.61
N LEU A 23 -5.94 -7.27 -14.59
CA LEU A 23 -5.33 -8.41 -15.27
C LEU A 23 -5.84 -9.75 -14.72
N ALA A 24 -5.99 -9.88 -13.40
CA ALA A 24 -6.53 -11.09 -12.77
C ALA A 24 -7.94 -11.45 -13.27
N GLU A 25 -8.72 -10.47 -13.74
CA GLU A 25 -10.08 -10.73 -14.28
C GLU A 25 -10.03 -11.08 -15.75
N LYS A 26 -9.33 -10.25 -16.53
CA LYS A 26 -9.43 -10.29 -17.98
C LYS A 26 -8.46 -11.28 -18.60
N ARG A 27 -7.25 -11.37 -18.05
CA ARG A 27 -6.13 -12.16 -18.58
C ARG A 27 -5.21 -12.61 -17.44
N PRO A 28 -5.64 -13.59 -16.63
CA PRO A 28 -4.84 -14.09 -15.50
C PRO A 28 -3.48 -14.64 -15.96
N GLU A 29 -3.37 -15.15 -17.19
CA GLU A 29 -2.13 -15.56 -17.85
C GLU A 29 -1.05 -14.46 -17.91
N LEU A 30 -1.43 -13.18 -17.97
CA LEU A 30 -0.45 -12.09 -17.99
C LEU A 30 0.17 -11.82 -16.62
N LEU A 31 -0.48 -12.24 -15.52
CA LEU A 31 0.11 -12.15 -14.18
C LEU A 31 1.33 -13.05 -14.04
N GLU A 32 1.51 -14.03 -14.93
CA GLU A 32 2.67 -14.92 -14.94
C GLU A 32 3.95 -14.22 -15.41
N GLN A 33 3.82 -13.10 -16.14
CA GLN A 33 4.95 -12.40 -16.72
C GLN A 33 5.88 -11.82 -15.65
N LYS A 34 7.19 -12.03 -15.84
CA LYS A 34 8.23 -11.62 -14.89
C LYS A 34 8.15 -10.14 -14.50
N TRP A 35 7.82 -9.26 -15.46
CA TRP A 35 7.69 -7.82 -15.21
C TRP A 35 6.52 -7.45 -14.30
N ILE A 36 5.38 -8.15 -14.42
CA ILE A 36 4.18 -7.91 -13.59
C ILE A 36 4.34 -8.52 -12.20
N LYS A 37 5.09 -9.62 -12.09
CA LYS A 37 5.49 -10.20 -10.80
C LYS A 37 6.50 -9.33 -10.06
N ILE A 38 7.56 -8.87 -10.73
CA ILE A 38 8.71 -8.19 -10.10
C ILE A 38 8.48 -6.68 -9.92
N GLY A 39 7.85 -6.01 -10.89
CA GLY A 39 7.60 -4.55 -10.87
C GLY A 39 7.06 -4.03 -9.53
N PRO A 40 5.98 -4.60 -8.97
CA PRO A 40 5.45 -4.16 -7.69
C PRO A 40 6.42 -4.36 -6.52
N HIS A 41 7.30 -5.36 -6.54
CA HIS A 41 8.30 -5.53 -5.49
C HIS A 41 9.35 -4.41 -5.50
N ILE A 42 9.79 -4.00 -6.70
CA ILE A 42 10.73 -2.88 -6.84
C ILE A 42 10.10 -1.60 -6.29
N ILE A 43 8.87 -1.30 -6.69
CA ILE A 43 8.12 -0.14 -6.23
C ILE A 43 7.96 -0.17 -4.71
N ASN A 44 7.60 -1.32 -4.14
CA ASN A 44 7.39 -1.48 -2.71
C ASN A 44 8.69 -1.30 -1.91
N THR A 45 9.82 -1.80 -2.41
CA THR A 45 11.13 -1.59 -1.77
C THR A 45 11.48 -0.11 -1.74
N PHE A 46 11.35 0.61 -2.85
CA PHE A 46 11.60 2.05 -2.88
C PHE A 46 10.60 2.84 -2.03
N LEU A 47 9.33 2.44 -2.01
CA LEU A 47 8.29 3.02 -1.17
C LEU A 47 8.67 2.92 0.32
N LEU A 48 9.12 1.74 0.75
CA LEU A 48 9.57 1.51 2.13
C LEU A 48 10.82 2.32 2.44
N ILE A 49 11.85 2.27 1.60
CA ILE A 49 13.10 3.02 1.78
C ILE A 49 12.79 4.51 1.96
N THR A 50 12.01 5.09 1.05
CA THR A 50 11.65 6.51 1.09
C THR A 50 10.78 6.86 2.30
N GLY A 51 9.89 5.95 2.71
CA GLY A 51 9.12 6.09 3.95
C GLY A 51 10.02 6.14 5.19
N PHE A 52 10.97 5.20 5.31
CA PHE A 52 11.95 5.20 6.40
C PHE A 52 12.81 6.47 6.38
N THR A 53 13.30 6.90 5.22
CA THR A 53 14.07 8.15 5.10
C THR A 53 13.28 9.35 5.63
N LEU A 54 11.97 9.44 5.34
CA LEU A 54 11.12 10.52 5.86
C LEU A 54 10.94 10.46 7.37
N VAL A 55 10.84 9.25 7.95
CA VAL A 55 10.76 9.08 9.41
C VAL A 55 12.02 9.59 10.09
N PHE A 56 13.21 9.25 9.58
CA PHE A 56 14.49 9.70 10.13
C PHE A 56 14.69 11.21 9.93
N GLN A 57 14.39 11.75 8.75
CA GLN A 57 14.51 13.19 8.48
C GLN A 57 13.53 14.03 9.31
N GLY A 58 12.36 13.47 9.64
CA GLY A 58 11.35 14.12 10.46
C GLY A 58 11.57 13.99 11.96
N SER A 59 12.57 13.21 12.40
CA SER A 59 12.78 12.82 13.80
C SER A 59 11.51 12.29 14.48
N TRP A 60 10.63 11.61 13.73
CA TRP A 60 9.33 11.17 14.25
C TRP A 60 9.42 10.00 15.24
N LEU A 61 10.60 9.40 15.38
CA LEU A 61 10.91 8.38 16.38
C LEU A 61 11.11 8.94 17.78
N SER A 62 11.39 10.24 17.92
CA SER A 62 11.55 10.89 19.24
C SER A 62 10.24 11.41 19.83
N ALA A 63 9.12 11.24 19.13
CA ALA A 63 7.78 11.64 19.54
C ALA A 63 6.82 10.43 19.55
N GLU A 64 5.52 10.67 19.71
CA GLU A 64 4.45 9.68 19.54
C GLU A 64 4.57 8.97 18.17
N TYR A 65 5.12 7.76 18.17
CA TYR A 65 5.36 6.94 16.97
C TYR A 65 4.21 5.96 16.69
N GLY A 66 3.14 5.98 17.48
CA GLY A 66 1.99 5.09 17.32
C GLY A 66 1.39 5.16 15.92
N TRP A 67 1.37 6.34 15.29
CA TRP A 67 0.84 6.51 13.94
C TRP A 67 1.70 5.80 12.88
N ILE A 68 3.01 5.65 13.11
CA ILE A 68 3.92 4.90 12.23
C ILE A 68 3.61 3.40 12.34
N VAL A 69 3.39 2.92 13.56
CA VAL A 69 3.01 1.52 13.81
C VAL A 69 1.66 1.20 13.18
N ALA A 70 0.67 2.08 13.37
CA ALA A 70 -0.65 1.95 12.76
C ALA A 70 -0.57 1.89 11.22
N LYS A 71 0.27 2.74 10.60
CA LYS A 71 0.52 2.66 9.15
C LYS A 71 1.11 1.33 8.72
N LEU A 72 2.06 0.78 9.47
CA LEU A 72 2.67 -0.51 9.13
C LEU A 72 1.67 -1.66 9.26
N ILE A 73 0.85 -1.68 10.32
CA ILE A 73 -0.21 -2.69 10.49
C ILE A 73 -1.22 -2.59 9.34
N ALA A 74 -1.70 -1.38 9.03
CA ALA A 74 -2.62 -1.18 7.92
C ALA A 74 -2.00 -1.53 6.56
N LEU A 75 -0.70 -1.32 6.38
CA LEU A 75 0.02 -1.72 5.18
C LEU A 75 0.05 -3.25 5.03
N VAL A 76 0.29 -3.98 6.13
CA VAL A 76 0.22 -5.46 6.13
C VAL A 76 -1.19 -5.93 5.78
N ALA A 77 -2.22 -5.33 6.37
CA ALA A 77 -3.62 -5.63 6.05
C ALA A 77 -3.95 -5.33 4.58
N TYR A 78 -3.51 -4.18 4.05
CA TYR A 78 -3.64 -3.81 2.64
C TYR A 78 -3.02 -4.85 1.70
N VAL A 79 -1.79 -5.27 1.98
CA VAL A 79 -1.09 -6.28 1.16
C VAL A 79 -1.80 -7.64 1.24
N GLY A 80 -2.21 -8.07 2.44
CA GLY A 80 -2.94 -9.32 2.64
C GLY A 80 -4.26 -9.35 1.87
N LEU A 81 -5.09 -8.31 2.03
CA LEU A 81 -6.34 -8.15 1.27
C LEU A 81 -6.09 -8.06 -0.23
N GLY A 82 -4.99 -7.44 -0.64
CA GLY A 82 -4.60 -7.38 -2.04
C GLY A 82 -4.24 -8.74 -2.63
N ILE A 83 -3.54 -9.59 -1.90
CA ILE A 83 -3.25 -10.97 -2.30
C ILE A 83 -4.55 -11.76 -2.42
N VAL A 84 -5.46 -11.62 -1.46
CA VAL A 84 -6.78 -12.25 -1.51
C VAL A 84 -7.56 -11.76 -2.73
N ALA A 85 -7.59 -10.45 -3.01
CA ALA A 85 -8.29 -9.88 -4.16
C ALA A 85 -7.75 -10.42 -5.49
N ILE A 86 -6.44 -10.58 -5.63
CA ILE A 86 -5.81 -11.13 -6.85
C ILE A 86 -6.07 -12.63 -7.01
N LYS A 87 -6.07 -13.40 -5.91
CA LYS A 87 -6.27 -14.86 -5.94
C LYS A 87 -7.73 -15.30 -5.95
N SER A 88 -8.65 -14.43 -5.56
CA SER A 88 -10.09 -14.72 -5.49
C SER A 88 -10.78 -14.41 -6.81
N GLN A 89 -11.99 -14.94 -6.98
CA GLN A 89 -12.87 -14.63 -8.11
C GLN A 89 -14.27 -14.21 -7.62
N GLY A 90 -15.07 -13.60 -8.51
CA GLY A 90 -16.44 -13.19 -8.21
C GLY A 90 -16.55 -12.12 -7.11
N GLU A 91 -17.57 -12.21 -6.26
CA GLU A 91 -17.84 -11.20 -5.23
C GLU A 91 -16.72 -11.04 -4.20
N LEU A 92 -16.07 -12.13 -3.81
CA LEU A 92 -15.03 -12.11 -2.77
C LEU A 92 -13.85 -11.23 -3.17
N ARG A 93 -13.50 -11.25 -4.45
CA ARG A 93 -12.44 -10.40 -5.01
C ARG A 93 -12.78 -8.92 -4.89
N TRP A 94 -14.01 -8.52 -5.22
CA TRP A 94 -14.44 -7.12 -5.11
C TRP A 94 -14.56 -6.66 -3.66
N LYS A 95 -15.03 -7.54 -2.76
CA LYS A 95 -15.04 -7.27 -1.30
C LYS A 95 -13.62 -7.08 -0.76
N ALA A 96 -12.69 -7.96 -1.14
CA ALA A 96 -11.29 -7.85 -0.75
C ALA A 96 -10.61 -6.60 -1.34
N PHE A 97 -10.94 -6.25 -2.59
CA PHE A 97 -10.46 -5.02 -3.23
C PHE A 97 -10.96 -3.76 -2.52
N ALA A 98 -12.25 -3.72 -2.18
CA ALA A 98 -12.83 -2.62 -1.41
C ALA A 98 -12.18 -2.51 -0.02
N GLY A 99 -11.94 -3.65 0.65
CA GLY A 99 -11.22 -3.68 1.92
C GLY A 99 -9.79 -3.16 1.81
N ALA A 100 -9.05 -3.57 0.78
CA ALA A 100 -7.70 -3.06 0.52
C ALA A 100 -7.72 -1.55 0.28
N LEU A 101 -8.68 -1.04 -0.50
CA LEU A 101 -8.82 0.39 -0.73
C LEU A 101 -9.16 1.15 0.57
N ALA A 102 -9.99 0.58 1.44
CA ALA A 102 -10.27 1.15 2.76
C ALA A 102 -9.00 1.24 3.63
N CYS A 103 -8.16 0.20 3.65
CA CYS A 103 -6.86 0.24 4.33
C CYS A 103 -5.95 1.34 3.75
N PHE A 104 -5.94 1.52 2.43
CA PHE A 104 -5.16 2.56 1.78
C PHE A 104 -5.62 3.97 2.19
N VAL A 105 -6.94 4.22 2.19
CA VAL A 105 -7.51 5.49 2.65
C VAL A 105 -7.18 5.74 4.12
N TYR A 106 -7.27 4.71 4.97
CA TYR A 106 -6.85 4.81 6.37
C TYR A 106 -5.37 5.20 6.51
N ILE A 107 -4.45 4.57 5.76
CA ILE A 107 -3.03 4.93 5.77
C ILE A 107 -2.83 6.40 5.38
N ALA A 108 -3.58 6.90 4.40
CA ALA A 108 -3.53 8.29 3.95
C ALA A 108 -4.04 9.25 5.05
N ILE A 109 -5.15 8.93 5.72
CA ILE A 109 -5.67 9.72 6.84
C ILE A 109 -4.64 9.79 7.97
N VAL A 110 -4.12 8.64 8.42
CA VAL A 110 -3.07 8.56 9.46
C VAL A 110 -1.81 9.31 9.04
N ALA A 111 -1.51 9.38 7.74
CA ALA A 111 -0.37 10.15 7.24
C ALA A 111 -0.51 11.66 7.40
N VAL A 112 -1.74 12.18 7.22
CA VAL A 112 -2.03 13.60 7.33
C VAL A 112 -2.26 13.99 8.78
N SER A 113 -3.04 13.19 9.51
CA SER A 113 -3.34 13.45 10.92
C SER A 113 -2.12 13.26 11.82
N LYS A 114 -1.20 12.35 11.47
CA LYS A 114 -0.11 11.88 12.34
C LYS A 114 -0.60 11.36 13.69
N HIS A 115 -1.85 10.91 13.77
CA HIS A 115 -2.45 10.27 14.92
C HIS A 115 -2.75 8.81 14.59
N ALA A 116 -2.37 7.89 15.48
CA ALA A 116 -2.53 6.45 15.30
C ALA A 116 -4.00 6.03 15.34
N PHE A 117 -4.76 6.72 16.18
CA PHE A 117 -6.17 6.47 16.37
C PHE A 117 -6.99 7.49 15.59
N ILE A 118 -8.06 7.01 14.96
CA ILE A 118 -9.18 7.86 14.54
C ILE A 118 -10.00 8.29 15.76
N PHE A 119 -9.76 7.69 16.94
CA PHE A 119 -10.46 7.96 18.19
C PHE A 119 -9.50 8.02 19.40
N PHE A 120 -9.51 9.19 20.04
CA PHE A 120 -8.81 9.62 21.28
C PHE A 120 -7.40 10.15 21.11
#